data_AF-A0A5Q4GCB0-F1
#
_entry.id   AF-A0A5Q4GCB0-F1
#
_cell.length_a   1.000
_cell.length_b   1.000
_cell.length_c   1.000
_cell.angle_alpha   90.00
_cell.angle_beta   90.00
_cell.angle_gamma   90.00
#
_symmetry.space_group_name_H-M   'P 1'
#
loop_
_entity.id
_entity.type
_entity.pdbx_description
1 polymer ?
#
loop_
_entity_poly.entity_id
_entity_poly.type
_entity_poly.pdbx_seq_one_letter_code
_entity_poly.pdbx_strand_id
1 'polypeptide(L)'
;MNAATIAVEVAFCAALTYIGLVLLRGCGIGGFARYALAFVAGILVFVASMVLLVVSGLPTTPVVALAVASCVALGSWALTRRARGVGRRTSAQRGARWLRDAGAVLTVAVFVVLALPSIDAVTYIKHVDSIEYIAIAGMLTAQTLDEGVSLYQLQKRQLVVPALHAAARYGDAYYLRSVTPAIALSTLLFVVVMALASTRGPRAAAPTAWLVTLAVAVLGVGLLATHNRFVMHAFYINGHLLFGLLAVIVAGAAWLVARRAVDAVAGWSTLAGLALAVLQVTRVEAFVLTTALLVPILTSQRVPLVFKAATLAGYGVGVVVWHGYLVGLGITSLEVTGPLGIGMGALIALPML
;
A
#
# COMPACT_ATOMS: atom_id res chain seq x y z
N MET A 1 -4.63 -7.44 -25.64
CA MET A 1 -4.48 -6.01 -25.30
C MET A 1 -3.79 -5.33 -26.47
N ASN A 2 -4.14 -4.08 -26.77
CA ASN A 2 -3.38 -3.30 -27.74
C ASN A 2 -2.05 -2.83 -27.10
N ALA A 3 -1.11 -2.37 -27.92
CA ALA A 3 0.21 -1.93 -27.45
C ALA A 3 0.13 -0.72 -26.50
N ALA A 4 -0.85 0.18 -26.69
CA ALA A 4 -1.06 1.34 -25.85
C ALA A 4 -1.46 0.96 -24.41
N THR A 5 -2.41 0.03 -24.24
CA THR A 5 -2.80 -0.50 -22.92
C THR A 5 -1.61 -1.12 -22.20
N ILE A 6 -0.79 -1.91 -22.91
CA ILE A 6 0.41 -2.54 -22.33
C ILE A 6 1.39 -1.48 -21.85
N ALA A 7 1.64 -0.45 -22.68
CA ALA A 7 2.55 0.63 -22.33
C ALA A 7 2.08 1.41 -21.09
N VAL A 8 0.78 1.70 -20.99
CA VAL A 8 0.18 2.38 -19.83
C VAL A 8 0.30 1.53 -18.56
N GLU A 9 -0.02 0.23 -18.63
CA GLU A 9 0.14 -0.68 -17.50
C GLU A 9 1.59 -0.77 -17.01
N VAL A 10 2.55 -0.95 -17.94
CA VAL A 10 3.98 -1.00 -17.60
C VAL A 10 4.43 0.33 -16.98
N ALA A 11 4.07 1.46 -17.57
CA ALA A 11 4.44 2.78 -17.06
C ALA A 11 3.86 3.02 -15.66
N PHE A 12 2.60 2.67 -15.42
CA PHE A 12 1.93 2.81 -14.13
C PHE A 12 2.59 1.93 -13.06
N CYS A 13 2.78 0.63 -13.33
CA CYS A 13 3.44 -0.29 -12.41
C CYS A 13 4.90 0.12 -12.12
N ALA A 14 5.63 0.60 -13.13
CA ALA A 14 6.98 1.09 -12.98
C ALA A 14 7.02 2.36 -12.11
N ALA A 15 6.10 3.30 -12.34
CA ALA A 15 6.00 4.52 -11.54
C ALA A 15 5.72 4.22 -10.06
N LEU A 16 4.74 3.35 -9.77
CA LEU A 16 4.44 2.94 -8.39
C LEU A 16 5.67 2.27 -7.73
N THR A 17 6.29 1.32 -8.43
CA THR A 17 7.47 0.63 -7.91
C THR A 17 8.62 1.61 -7.65
N TYR A 18 8.86 2.57 -8.55
CA TYR A 18 9.88 3.59 -8.37
C TYR A 18 9.60 4.52 -7.19
N ILE A 19 8.37 5.03 -7.07
CA ILE A 19 7.93 5.87 -5.94
C ILE A 19 8.19 5.14 -4.62
N GLY A 20 7.76 3.88 -4.52
CA GLY A 20 7.98 3.09 -3.32
C GLY A 20 9.46 2.77 -3.04
N LEU A 21 10.28 2.49 -4.07
CA LEU A 21 11.72 2.32 -3.89
C LEU A 21 12.37 3.57 -3.29
N VAL A 22 12.01 4.76 -3.80
CA VAL A 22 12.53 6.05 -3.33
C VAL A 22 12.09 6.28 -1.88
N LEU A 23 10.81 6.08 -1.57
CA LEU A 23 10.27 6.19 -0.22
C LEU A 23 10.99 5.26 0.76
N LEU A 24 11.01 3.94 0.47
CA LEU A 24 11.61 2.93 1.34
C LEU A 24 13.10 3.19 1.56
N ARG A 25 13.81 3.66 0.53
CA ARG A 25 15.21 4.10 0.65
C ARG A 25 15.35 5.32 1.57
N GLY A 26 14.47 6.31 1.43
CA GLY A 26 14.40 7.47 2.34
C GLY A 26 14.19 7.02 3.78
N CYS A 27 13.24 6.12 4.00
CA CYS A 27 12.90 5.50 5.27
C CYS A 27 14.02 4.59 5.85
N GLY A 28 15.00 4.18 5.04
CA GLY A 28 16.12 3.33 5.46
C GLY A 28 15.85 1.84 5.38
N ILE A 29 14.71 1.42 4.80
CA ILE A 29 14.46 0.01 4.50
C ILE A 29 15.38 -0.39 3.33
N GLY A 30 16.24 -1.38 3.57
CA GLY A 30 17.28 -1.82 2.64
C GLY A 30 17.14 -3.29 2.22
N GLY A 31 18.12 -3.77 1.45
CA GLY A 31 18.21 -5.16 1.02
C GLY A 31 17.02 -5.63 0.18
N PHE A 32 16.71 -6.93 0.29
CA PHE A 32 15.59 -7.57 -0.43
C PHE A 32 14.23 -6.95 -0.08
N ALA A 33 14.00 -6.62 1.20
CA ALA A 33 12.74 -6.03 1.67
C ALA A 33 12.37 -4.76 0.90
N ARG A 34 13.35 -3.93 0.54
CA ARG A 34 13.11 -2.71 -0.24
C ARG A 34 12.51 -3.00 -1.62
N TYR A 35 13.03 -4.00 -2.32
CA TYR A 35 12.54 -4.34 -3.66
C TYR A 35 11.21 -5.08 -3.59
N ALA A 36 11.06 -6.00 -2.63
CA ALA A 36 9.84 -6.76 -2.40
C ALA A 36 8.64 -5.87 -2.02
N LEU A 37 8.88 -4.79 -1.27
CA LEU A 37 7.83 -3.88 -0.79
C LEU A 37 7.63 -2.64 -1.67
N ALA A 38 8.47 -2.45 -2.69
CA ALA A 38 8.48 -1.24 -3.50
C ALA A 38 7.11 -0.94 -4.13
N PHE A 39 6.50 -1.94 -4.77
CA PHE A 39 5.22 -1.75 -5.43
C PHE A 39 4.11 -1.34 -4.43
N VAL A 40 4.05 -2.00 -3.27
CA VAL A 40 3.05 -1.70 -2.23
C VAL A 40 3.26 -0.32 -1.61
N ALA A 41 4.51 0.03 -1.30
CA ALA A 41 4.83 1.37 -0.80
C ALA A 41 4.44 2.45 -1.82
N GLY A 42 4.61 2.16 -3.11
CA GLY A 42 4.11 2.98 -4.22
C GLY A 42 2.60 3.16 -4.19
N ILE A 43 1.85 2.04 -4.11
CA ILE A 43 0.38 2.04 -3.97
C ILE A 43 -0.04 2.91 -2.80
N LEU A 44 0.59 2.75 -1.63
CA LEU A 44 0.22 3.49 -0.43
C LEU A 44 0.31 5.00 -0.62
N VAL A 45 1.43 5.49 -1.17
CA VAL A 45 1.63 6.92 -1.40
C VAL A 45 0.73 7.43 -2.53
N PHE A 46 0.56 6.65 -3.59
CA PHE A 46 -0.33 7.00 -4.71
C PHE A 46 -1.78 7.14 -4.24
N VAL A 47 -2.29 6.17 -3.48
CA VAL A 47 -3.66 6.22 -2.96
C VAL A 47 -3.82 7.35 -1.95
N ALA A 48 -2.87 7.53 -1.02
CA ALA A 48 -2.91 8.66 -0.09
C ALA A 48 -2.94 10.00 -0.85
N SER A 49 -2.17 10.13 -1.93
CA SER A 49 -2.18 11.32 -2.79
C SER A 49 -3.54 11.50 -3.47
N MET A 50 -4.13 10.42 -4.00
CA MET A 50 -5.46 10.47 -4.62
C MET A 50 -6.54 10.88 -3.63
N VAL A 51 -6.53 10.34 -2.42
CA VAL A 51 -7.46 10.74 -1.34
C VAL A 51 -7.31 12.22 -1.01
N LEU A 52 -6.07 12.70 -0.86
CA LEU A 52 -5.83 14.12 -0.60
C LEU A 52 -6.36 15.00 -1.73
N LEU A 53 -6.17 14.61 -3.00
CA LEU A 53 -6.70 15.34 -4.16
C LEU A 53 -8.23 15.37 -4.14
N VAL A 54 -8.90 14.24 -3.86
CA VAL A 54 -10.35 14.16 -3.73
C VAL A 54 -10.86 15.07 -2.60
N VAL A 55 -10.31 14.92 -1.39
CA VAL A 55 -10.78 15.68 -0.22
C VAL A 55 -10.53 17.18 -0.36
N SER A 56 -9.51 17.58 -1.14
CA SER A 56 -9.20 19.00 -1.40
C SER A 56 -9.92 19.58 -2.63
N GLY A 57 -10.72 18.80 -3.37
CA GLY A 57 -11.35 19.24 -4.60
C GLY A 57 -10.35 19.58 -5.71
N LEU A 58 -9.14 19.01 -5.66
CA LEU A 58 -8.10 19.20 -6.66
C LEU A 58 -8.22 18.15 -7.78
N PRO A 59 -7.60 18.39 -8.96
CA PRO A 59 -7.60 17.45 -10.07
C PRO A 59 -7.21 16.01 -9.67
N THR A 60 -8.15 15.07 -9.80
CA THR A 60 -8.02 13.66 -9.40
C THR A 60 -7.46 12.75 -10.50
N THR A 61 -6.81 13.30 -11.52
CA THR A 61 -6.30 12.48 -12.61
C THR A 61 -5.11 11.63 -12.11
N PRO A 62 -4.94 10.38 -12.60
CA PRO A 62 -3.84 9.51 -12.15
C PRO A 62 -2.45 10.12 -12.34
N VAL A 63 -2.27 10.97 -13.36
CA VAL A 63 -1.00 11.66 -13.62
C VAL A 63 -0.68 12.66 -12.50
N VAL A 64 -1.67 13.44 -12.07
CA VAL A 64 -1.50 14.40 -10.96
C VAL A 64 -1.23 13.65 -9.66
N ALA A 65 -1.96 12.57 -9.38
CA ALA A 65 -1.71 11.73 -8.20
C ALA A 65 -0.30 11.12 -8.19
N LEU A 66 0.20 10.63 -9.34
CA LEU A 66 1.58 10.13 -9.47
C LEU A 66 2.62 11.24 -9.28
N ALA A 67 2.35 12.46 -9.77
CA ALA A 67 3.24 13.60 -9.58
C ALA A 67 3.35 13.97 -8.09
N VAL A 68 2.21 14.10 -7.40
CA VAL A 68 2.16 14.36 -5.95
C VAL A 68 2.88 13.25 -5.18
N ALA A 69 2.59 11.98 -5.50
CA ALA A 69 3.24 10.84 -4.85
C ALA A 69 4.76 10.83 -5.06
N SER A 70 5.22 11.20 -6.26
CA SER A 70 6.64 11.34 -6.58
C SER A 70 7.29 12.47 -5.77
N CYS A 71 6.63 13.63 -5.66
CA CYS A 71 7.07 14.75 -4.82
C CYS A 71 7.19 14.34 -3.35
N VAL A 72 6.20 13.61 -2.80
CA VAL A 72 6.23 13.11 -1.42
C VAL A 72 7.39 12.15 -1.20
N ALA A 73 7.59 11.19 -2.11
CA ALA A 73 8.68 10.22 -2.00
C ALA A 73 10.07 10.88 -2.10
N LEU A 74 10.26 11.77 -3.09
CA LEU A 74 11.50 12.50 -3.29
C LEU A 74 11.79 13.48 -2.14
N GLY A 75 10.78 14.19 -1.66
CA GLY A 75 10.86 15.08 -0.50
C GLY A 75 11.27 14.32 0.75
N SER A 76 10.60 13.20 1.04
CA SER A 76 10.94 12.30 2.15
C SER A 76 12.38 11.81 2.05
N TRP A 77 12.80 11.36 0.87
CA TRP A 77 14.18 10.92 0.63
C TRP A 77 15.21 12.04 0.81
N ALA A 78 14.92 13.26 0.34
CA ALA A 78 15.80 14.41 0.47
C ALA A 78 15.96 14.82 1.95
N LEU A 79 14.86 14.86 2.70
CA LEU A 79 14.86 15.19 4.13
C LEU A 79 15.65 14.17 4.94
N THR A 80 15.41 12.87 4.74
CA THR A 80 16.15 11.85 5.51
C THR A 80 17.62 11.77 5.11
N ARG A 81 17.96 12.06 3.85
CA ARG A 81 19.35 12.14 3.41
C ARG A 81 20.10 13.28 4.10
N ARG A 82 19.45 14.45 4.24
CA ARG A 82 20.01 15.60 4.98
C ARG A 82 20.21 15.25 6.46
N ALA A 83 19.18 14.68 7.09
CA ALA A 83 19.24 14.30 8.52
C ALA A 83 20.34 13.27 8.83
N ARG A 84 20.61 12.34 7.91
CA ARG A 84 21.63 11.29 8.10
C ARG A 84 23.07 11.73 7.79
N GLY A 85 23.30 13.00 7.42
CA GLY A 85 24.64 13.51 7.12
C GLY A 85 25.38 12.69 6.05
N VAL A 86 24.67 12.04 5.12
CA VAL A 86 25.27 11.07 4.20
C VAL A 86 26.25 11.80 3.28
N GLY A 87 27.54 11.63 3.55
CA GLY A 87 28.65 12.23 2.82
C GLY A 87 28.55 12.02 1.30
N ARG A 88 29.21 12.91 0.55
CA ARG A 88 29.28 12.87 -0.93
C ARG A 88 29.99 11.58 -1.38
N ARG A 89 29.27 10.47 -1.51
CA ARG A 89 29.76 9.26 -2.20
C ARG A 89 30.16 9.62 -3.64
N THR A 90 31.19 8.97 -4.17
CA THR A 90 31.69 9.19 -5.54
C THR A 90 30.59 9.03 -6.59
N SER A 91 30.68 9.80 -7.69
CA SER A 91 29.65 9.89 -8.72
C SER A 91 29.34 8.52 -9.36
N ALA A 92 30.36 7.72 -9.64
CA ALA A 92 30.24 6.40 -10.28
C ALA A 92 29.40 5.39 -9.48
N GLN A 93 29.61 5.30 -8.17
CA GLN A 93 28.84 4.39 -7.30
C GLN A 93 27.37 4.81 -7.12
N ARG A 94 27.03 6.08 -7.42
CA ARG A 94 25.65 6.54 -7.47
C ARG A 94 24.99 6.13 -8.78
N GLY A 95 25.67 6.33 -9.91
CA GLY A 95 25.17 5.94 -11.24
C GLY A 95 24.81 4.46 -11.33
N ALA A 96 25.73 3.57 -10.93
CA ALA A 96 25.49 2.12 -10.97
C ALA A 96 24.29 1.67 -10.12
N ARG A 97 24.05 2.32 -8.96
CA ARG A 97 22.89 2.00 -8.12
C ARG A 97 21.58 2.45 -8.73
N TRP A 98 21.55 3.62 -9.36
CA TRP A 98 20.35 4.10 -10.05
C TRP A 98 20.01 3.25 -11.26
N LEU A 99 21.01 2.84 -12.05
CA LEU A 99 20.81 1.92 -13.17
C LEU A 99 20.27 0.57 -12.69
N ARG A 100 20.82 0.01 -11.61
CA ARG A 100 20.30 -1.23 -11.02
C ARG A 100 18.87 -1.07 -10.50
N ASP A 101 18.58 0.02 -9.81
CA ASP A 101 17.23 0.28 -9.28
C ASP A 101 16.24 0.45 -10.46
N ALA A 102 16.59 1.20 -11.50
CA ALA A 102 15.78 1.37 -12.71
C ALA A 102 15.57 0.05 -13.46
N GLY A 103 16.62 -0.75 -13.63
CA GLY A 103 16.55 -2.08 -14.24
C GLY A 103 15.61 -3.00 -13.45
N ALA A 104 15.74 -3.03 -12.12
CA ALA A 104 14.83 -3.82 -11.27
C ALA A 104 13.37 -3.35 -11.38
N VAL A 105 13.12 -2.04 -11.40
CA VAL A 105 11.76 -1.49 -11.62
C VAL A 105 11.19 -1.97 -12.94
N LEU A 106 11.97 -1.83 -14.02
CA LEU A 106 11.49 -2.18 -15.36
C LEU A 106 11.25 -3.69 -15.48
N THR A 107 12.17 -4.53 -14.98
CA THR A 107 12.00 -5.99 -14.99
C THR A 107 10.75 -6.42 -14.22
N VAL A 108 10.53 -5.87 -13.02
CA VAL A 108 9.35 -6.22 -12.21
C VAL A 108 8.07 -5.76 -12.91
N ALA A 109 8.03 -4.53 -13.42
CA ALA A 109 6.86 -4.02 -14.13
C ALA A 109 6.54 -4.84 -15.38
N VAL A 110 7.54 -5.14 -16.21
CA VAL A 110 7.38 -5.96 -17.42
C VAL A 110 6.94 -7.38 -17.07
N PHE A 111 7.54 -8.01 -16.06
CA PHE A 111 7.13 -9.34 -15.62
C PHE A 111 5.68 -9.37 -15.14
N VAL A 112 5.30 -8.40 -14.31
CA VAL A 112 3.93 -8.27 -13.78
C VAL A 112 2.91 -8.06 -14.90
N VAL A 113 3.22 -7.25 -15.91
CA VAL A 113 2.28 -6.94 -17.01
C VAL A 113 2.25 -8.01 -18.09
N LEU A 114 3.36 -8.67 -18.40
CA LEU A 114 3.41 -9.64 -19.50
C LEU A 114 3.16 -11.08 -19.04
N ALA A 115 3.62 -11.46 -17.84
CA ALA A 115 3.55 -12.86 -17.39
C ALA A 115 2.23 -13.18 -16.66
N LEU A 116 1.74 -12.26 -15.82
CA LEU A 116 0.58 -12.50 -14.94
C LEU A 116 -0.81 -12.44 -15.64
N PRO A 117 -1.05 -11.62 -16.68
CA PRO A 117 -2.37 -11.53 -17.31
C PRO A 117 -2.73 -12.66 -18.27
N SER A 118 -1.91 -13.71 -18.35
CA SER A 118 -2.19 -14.92 -19.16
C SER A 118 -3.33 -15.78 -18.60
N ILE A 119 -3.89 -15.42 -17.44
CA ILE A 119 -5.01 -16.11 -16.79
C ILE A 119 -6.33 -15.46 -17.20
N ASP A 120 -7.24 -16.29 -17.68
CA ASP A 120 -8.42 -15.96 -18.49
C ASP A 120 -9.25 -14.75 -18.01
N ALA A 121 -9.56 -13.83 -18.93
CA ALA A 121 -10.26 -12.56 -18.66
C ALA A 121 -11.69 -12.76 -18.12
N VAL A 122 -12.24 -13.96 -18.33
CA VAL A 122 -13.59 -14.37 -17.92
C VAL A 122 -13.80 -14.29 -16.40
N THR A 123 -12.74 -14.31 -15.57
CA THR A 123 -12.86 -14.23 -14.11
C THR A 123 -12.96 -12.79 -13.58
N TYR A 124 -12.43 -11.80 -14.30
CA TYR A 124 -12.26 -10.43 -13.80
C TYR A 124 -13.57 -9.62 -13.70
N ILE A 125 -14.53 -9.85 -14.60
CA ILE A 125 -15.75 -9.03 -14.77
C ILE A 125 -17.02 -9.72 -14.21
N LYS A 126 -16.91 -10.93 -13.67
CA LYS A 126 -18.09 -11.74 -13.29
C LYS A 126 -18.93 -11.23 -12.13
N HIS A 127 -18.48 -10.25 -11.36
CA HIS A 127 -19.17 -9.83 -10.14
C HIS A 127 -19.36 -8.31 -10.12
N VAL A 128 -20.56 -7.90 -9.73
CA VAL A 128 -21.10 -6.53 -9.84
C VAL A 128 -20.15 -5.48 -9.26
N ASP A 129 -19.46 -5.78 -8.15
CA ASP A 129 -18.49 -4.87 -7.55
C ASP A 129 -17.38 -4.43 -8.53
N SER A 130 -16.94 -5.29 -9.46
CA SER A 130 -15.93 -4.91 -10.46
C SER A 130 -16.42 -3.79 -11.36
N ILE A 131 -17.67 -3.88 -11.79
CA ILE A 131 -18.29 -2.90 -12.70
C ILE A 131 -18.40 -1.56 -11.98
N GLU A 132 -18.85 -1.58 -10.72
CA GLU A 132 -18.94 -0.39 -9.87
C GLU A 132 -17.55 0.25 -9.67
N TYR A 133 -16.51 -0.54 -9.37
CA TYR A 133 -15.15 0.00 -9.24
C TYR A 133 -14.64 0.64 -10.54
N ILE A 134 -14.90 0.02 -11.68
CA ILE A 134 -14.52 0.54 -13.01
C ILE A 134 -15.30 1.83 -13.34
N ALA A 135 -16.58 1.91 -12.99
CA ALA A 135 -17.40 3.09 -13.19
C ALA A 135 -16.84 4.27 -12.39
N ILE A 136 -16.59 4.08 -11.09
CA ILE A 136 -16.00 5.09 -10.22
C ILE A 136 -14.60 5.49 -10.72
N ALA A 137 -13.80 4.53 -11.19
CA ALA A 137 -12.49 4.81 -11.78
C ALA A 137 -12.58 5.72 -13.02
N GLY A 138 -13.61 5.53 -13.85
CA GLY A 138 -13.91 6.41 -14.98
C GLY A 138 -14.25 7.83 -14.55
N MET A 139 -15.08 7.98 -13.51
CA MET A 139 -15.49 9.28 -12.96
C MET A 139 -14.33 10.02 -12.29
N LEU A 140 -13.43 9.30 -11.60
CA LEU A 140 -12.18 9.88 -11.07
C LEU A 140 -11.31 10.48 -12.17
N THR A 141 -11.17 9.79 -13.29
CA THR A 141 -10.38 10.29 -14.43
C THR A 141 -11.08 11.44 -15.16
N ALA A 142 -12.41 11.40 -15.24
CA ALA A 142 -13.22 12.43 -15.87
C ALA A 142 -13.48 13.66 -14.98
N GLN A 143 -13.05 13.64 -13.71
CA GLN A 143 -13.29 14.70 -12.73
C GLN A 143 -14.78 14.96 -12.44
N THR A 144 -15.60 13.92 -12.53
CA THR A 144 -17.06 13.99 -12.32
C THR A 144 -17.50 13.15 -11.13
N LEU A 145 -16.61 12.96 -10.15
CA LEU A 145 -16.88 12.11 -8.99
C LEU A 145 -18.12 12.56 -8.20
N ASP A 146 -18.24 13.87 -7.96
CA ASP A 146 -19.31 14.46 -7.13
C ASP A 146 -20.68 14.47 -7.84
N GLU A 147 -20.67 14.43 -9.18
CA GLU A 147 -21.88 14.41 -10.00
C GLU A 147 -22.34 12.98 -10.32
N GLY A 148 -21.39 12.04 -10.43
CA GLY A 148 -21.62 10.71 -10.98
C GLY A 148 -21.68 9.57 -9.95
N VAL A 149 -21.13 9.75 -8.75
CA VAL A 149 -21.09 8.69 -7.72
C VAL A 149 -22.07 8.96 -6.60
N SER A 150 -22.97 8.01 -6.35
CA SER A 150 -23.86 8.08 -5.20
C SER A 150 -23.08 8.00 -3.87
N LEU A 151 -23.59 8.67 -2.84
CA LEU A 151 -23.04 8.60 -1.48
C LEU A 151 -22.92 7.15 -0.97
N TYR A 152 -23.88 6.29 -1.35
CA TYR A 152 -23.83 4.86 -1.03
C TYR A 152 -22.62 4.14 -1.67
N GLN A 153 -22.33 4.43 -2.95
CA GLN A 153 -21.16 3.86 -3.63
C GLN A 153 -19.86 4.34 -2.99
N LEU A 154 -19.74 5.63 -2.65
CA LEU A 154 -18.56 6.16 -1.95
C LEU A 154 -18.37 5.49 -0.59
N GLN A 155 -19.43 5.30 0.19
CA GLN A 155 -19.35 4.64 1.50
C GLN A 155 -18.96 3.16 1.37
N LYS A 156 -19.60 2.41 0.47
CA LYS A 156 -19.44 0.96 0.34
C LYS A 156 -18.16 0.53 -0.39
N ARG A 157 -17.78 1.24 -1.45
CA ARG A 157 -16.68 0.88 -2.36
C ARG A 157 -15.42 1.68 -2.10
N GLN A 158 -15.57 2.87 -1.52
CA GLN A 158 -14.47 3.78 -1.22
C GLN A 158 -13.57 4.02 -2.45
N LEU A 159 -12.35 4.53 -2.26
CA LEU A 159 -11.56 5.10 -3.36
C LEU A 159 -10.36 4.26 -3.79
N VAL A 160 -9.89 3.33 -2.97
CA VAL A 160 -8.62 2.63 -3.25
C VAL A 160 -8.64 1.87 -4.57
N VAL A 161 -9.62 0.98 -4.77
CA VAL A 161 -9.68 0.14 -5.98
C VAL A 161 -9.95 0.99 -7.22
N PRO A 162 -10.92 1.93 -7.22
CA PRO A 162 -11.10 2.84 -8.34
C PRO A 162 -9.83 3.64 -8.69
N ALA A 163 -9.14 4.18 -7.69
CA ALA A 163 -7.90 4.95 -7.91
C ALA A 163 -6.83 4.13 -8.63
N LEU A 164 -6.66 2.86 -8.24
CA LEU A 164 -5.67 1.97 -8.85
C LEU A 164 -6.00 1.59 -10.30
N HIS A 165 -7.26 1.66 -10.71
CA HIS A 165 -7.67 1.35 -12.08
C HIS A 165 -7.95 2.57 -12.95
N ALA A 166 -7.97 3.78 -12.37
CA ALA A 166 -8.26 5.03 -13.08
C ALA A 166 -7.34 5.29 -14.28
N ALA A 167 -6.06 4.87 -14.20
CA ALA A 167 -5.10 5.04 -15.30
C ALA A 167 -5.41 4.19 -16.55
N ALA A 168 -6.29 3.17 -16.45
CA ALA A 168 -6.63 2.32 -17.59
C ALA A 168 -7.23 3.09 -18.77
N ARG A 169 -7.90 4.21 -18.48
CA ARG A 169 -8.51 5.10 -19.49
C ARG A 169 -7.51 5.71 -20.46
N TYR A 170 -6.25 5.89 -20.08
CA TYR A 170 -5.22 6.40 -20.99
C TYR A 170 -4.77 5.40 -22.06
N GLY A 171 -5.08 4.12 -21.87
CA GLY A 171 -4.75 3.05 -22.82
C GLY A 171 -5.99 2.45 -23.48
N ASP A 172 -7.11 3.19 -23.50
CA ASP A 172 -8.42 2.75 -24.00
C ASP A 172 -8.89 1.42 -23.37
N ALA A 173 -8.57 1.21 -22.10
CA ALA A 173 -8.97 0.03 -21.34
C ALA A 173 -9.89 0.38 -20.18
N TYR A 174 -10.74 -0.59 -19.80
CA TYR A 174 -11.64 -0.44 -18.67
C TYR A 174 -10.94 -0.59 -17.31
N TYR A 175 -9.88 -1.39 -17.25
CA TYR A 175 -9.12 -1.66 -16.03
C TYR A 175 -7.69 -2.10 -16.37
N LEU A 176 -6.78 -1.92 -15.40
CA LEU A 176 -5.42 -2.46 -15.45
C LEU A 176 -5.40 -3.92 -14.98
N ARG A 177 -5.00 -4.85 -15.84
CA ARG A 177 -5.01 -6.30 -15.54
C ARG A 177 -3.93 -6.71 -14.55
N SER A 178 -2.83 -5.99 -14.53
CA SER A 178 -1.65 -6.25 -13.69
C SER A 178 -1.84 -5.96 -12.19
N VAL A 179 -2.72 -5.04 -11.81
CA VAL A 179 -2.78 -4.50 -10.44
C VAL A 179 -3.09 -5.58 -9.40
N THR A 180 -4.18 -6.33 -9.57
CA THR A 180 -4.60 -7.32 -8.56
C THR A 180 -3.61 -8.48 -8.43
N PRO A 181 -3.10 -9.08 -9.52
CA PRO A 181 -2.02 -10.06 -9.44
C PRO A 181 -0.75 -9.51 -8.78
N ALA A 182 -0.40 -8.24 -9.03
CA ALA A 182 0.76 -7.61 -8.41
C ALA A 182 0.57 -7.44 -6.88
N ILE A 183 -0.64 -7.15 -6.42
CA ILE A 183 -1.00 -7.11 -5.00
C ILE A 183 -0.88 -8.51 -4.39
N ALA A 184 -1.35 -9.56 -5.09
CA ALA A 184 -1.20 -10.95 -4.66
C ALA A 184 0.27 -11.32 -4.49
N LEU A 185 1.08 -11.08 -5.53
CA LEU A 185 2.51 -11.32 -5.51
C LEU A 185 3.20 -10.53 -4.39
N SER A 186 2.82 -9.28 -4.19
CA SER A 186 3.35 -8.46 -3.09
C SER A 186 3.02 -9.03 -1.72
N THR A 187 1.84 -9.63 -1.56
CA THR A 187 1.45 -10.32 -0.33
C THR A 187 2.35 -11.52 -0.05
N LEU A 188 2.58 -12.36 -1.06
CA LEU A 188 3.49 -13.50 -0.96
C LEU A 188 4.93 -13.05 -0.66
N LEU A 189 5.41 -12.04 -1.38
CA LEU A 189 6.74 -11.46 -1.16
C LEU A 189 6.88 -10.88 0.25
N PHE A 190 5.82 -10.28 0.80
CA PHE A 190 5.86 -9.77 2.15
C PHE A 190 5.98 -10.87 3.22
N VAL A 191 5.28 -12.00 3.04
CA VAL A 191 5.46 -13.19 3.89
C VAL A 191 6.91 -13.68 3.83
N VAL A 192 7.52 -13.72 2.64
CA VAL A 192 8.93 -14.07 2.47
C VAL A 192 9.85 -13.08 3.19
N VAL A 193 9.59 -11.77 3.07
CA VAL A 193 10.34 -10.73 3.79
C VAL A 193 10.25 -10.92 5.30
N MET A 194 9.06 -11.18 5.84
CA MET A 194 8.87 -11.44 7.27
C MET A 194 9.64 -12.66 7.73
N ALA A 195 9.57 -13.76 6.98
CA ALA A 195 10.30 -14.98 7.29
C ALA A 195 11.81 -14.70 7.31
N LEU A 196 12.36 -14.11 6.25
CA LEU A 196 13.78 -13.77 6.14
C LEU A 196 14.24 -12.74 7.18
N ALA A 197 13.39 -11.82 7.60
CA ALA A 197 13.73 -10.87 8.66
C ALA A 197 13.73 -11.55 10.04
N SER A 198 12.90 -12.58 10.24
CA SER A 198 12.80 -13.30 11.51
C SER A 198 14.05 -14.09 11.90
N THR A 199 14.91 -14.40 10.93
CA THR A 199 16.25 -15.00 11.14
C THR A 199 17.32 -13.97 11.48
N ARG A 200 16.97 -12.69 11.59
CA ARG A 200 17.90 -11.65 12.03
C ARG A 200 17.55 -11.29 13.47
N GLY A 201 18.52 -11.47 14.37
CA GLY A 201 18.39 -11.06 15.76
C GLY A 201 19.16 -11.95 16.73
N PRO A 202 19.19 -11.58 18.03
CA PRO A 202 20.02 -12.23 19.05
C PRO A 202 19.71 -13.72 19.27
N ARG A 203 18.54 -14.18 18.84
CA ARG A 203 18.07 -15.58 18.99
C ARG A 203 18.26 -16.43 17.73
N ALA A 204 18.91 -15.90 16.69
CA ALA A 204 19.02 -16.56 15.38
C ALA A 204 20.23 -17.49 15.21
N ALA A 205 20.93 -17.83 16.30
CA ALA A 205 22.23 -18.51 16.25
C ALA A 205 22.20 -20.00 15.85
N ALA A 206 21.02 -20.58 15.57
CA ALA A 206 20.92 -22.00 15.23
C ALA A 206 20.98 -22.22 13.70
N PRO A 207 21.82 -23.14 13.19
CA PRO A 207 21.81 -23.56 11.78
C PRO A 207 20.46 -24.10 11.31
N THR A 208 19.61 -24.56 12.21
CA THR A 208 18.23 -25.01 11.89
C THR A 208 17.26 -23.85 11.69
N ALA A 209 17.58 -22.63 12.12
CA ALA A 209 16.69 -21.48 12.03
C ALA A 209 16.41 -21.05 10.57
N TRP A 210 17.39 -21.21 9.67
CA TRP A 210 17.18 -20.90 8.25
C TRP A 210 16.27 -21.93 7.56
N LEU A 211 16.39 -23.22 7.90
CA LEU A 211 15.53 -24.28 7.39
C LEU A 211 14.09 -24.09 7.84
N VAL A 212 13.88 -23.80 9.12
CA VAL A 212 12.54 -23.49 9.67
C VAL A 212 11.96 -22.26 8.99
N THR A 213 12.78 -21.25 8.73
CA THR A 213 12.33 -20.03 8.05
C THR A 213 11.94 -20.28 6.61
N LEU A 214 12.73 -21.06 5.89
CA LEU A 214 12.40 -21.48 4.53
C LEU A 214 11.11 -22.29 4.53
N ALA A 215 10.96 -23.23 5.46
CA ALA A 215 9.73 -24.02 5.61
C ALA A 215 8.52 -23.13 5.91
N VAL A 216 8.61 -22.17 6.83
CA VAL A 216 7.51 -21.23 7.14
C VAL A 216 7.19 -20.35 5.93
N ALA A 217 8.20 -19.86 5.20
CA ALA A 217 7.99 -19.09 3.99
C ALA A 217 7.28 -19.91 2.91
N VAL A 218 7.77 -21.13 2.64
CA VAL A 218 7.21 -22.04 1.62
C VAL A 218 5.81 -22.49 2.02
N LEU A 219 5.58 -22.87 3.27
CA LEU A 219 4.26 -23.27 3.77
C LEU A 219 3.29 -22.10 3.80
N GLY A 220 3.72 -20.91 4.22
CA GLY A 220 2.89 -19.71 4.21
C GLY A 220 2.49 -19.28 2.79
N VAL A 221 3.45 -19.28 1.87
CA VAL A 221 3.21 -19.00 0.45
C VAL A 221 2.33 -20.09 -0.17
N GLY A 222 2.63 -21.37 0.10
CA GLY A 222 1.88 -22.51 -0.40
C GLY A 222 0.43 -22.52 0.10
N LEU A 223 0.20 -22.23 1.39
CA LEU A 223 -1.14 -22.09 1.96
C LEU A 223 -1.94 -20.99 1.27
N LEU A 224 -1.33 -19.80 1.08
CA LEU A 224 -2.01 -18.71 0.39
C LEU A 224 -2.28 -19.02 -1.09
N ALA A 225 -1.29 -19.58 -1.79
CA ALA A 225 -1.39 -19.90 -3.21
C ALA A 225 -2.37 -21.05 -3.50
N THR A 226 -2.63 -21.93 -2.53
CA THR A 226 -3.62 -23.01 -2.65
C THR A 226 -4.99 -22.64 -2.09
N HIS A 227 -5.10 -21.54 -1.35
CA HIS A 227 -6.37 -21.08 -0.81
C HIS A 227 -7.25 -20.49 -1.93
N ASN A 228 -8.33 -21.19 -2.28
CA ASN A 228 -9.24 -20.81 -3.37
C ASN A 228 -9.64 -19.32 -3.32
N ARG A 229 -10.01 -18.82 -2.13
CA ARG A 229 -10.37 -17.40 -1.96
C ARG A 229 -9.24 -16.41 -2.28
N PHE A 230 -7.99 -16.75 -1.96
CA PHE A 230 -6.84 -15.89 -2.28
C PHE A 230 -6.60 -15.86 -3.79
N VAL A 231 -6.60 -17.04 -4.44
CA VAL A 231 -6.45 -17.17 -5.89
C VAL A 231 -7.57 -16.43 -6.61
N MET A 232 -8.83 -16.62 -6.21
CA MET A 232 -9.97 -15.88 -6.75
C MET A 232 -9.79 -14.37 -6.61
N HIS A 233 -9.39 -13.89 -5.42
CA HIS A 233 -9.15 -12.47 -5.20
C HIS A 233 -7.92 -11.93 -5.93
N ALA A 234 -6.98 -12.76 -6.39
CA ALA A 234 -5.85 -12.35 -7.22
C ALA A 234 -6.26 -12.03 -8.68
N PHE A 235 -7.39 -12.58 -9.14
CA PHE A 235 -7.89 -12.44 -10.53
C PHE A 235 -9.26 -11.77 -10.61
N TYR A 236 -9.62 -10.98 -9.59
CA TYR A 236 -10.91 -10.29 -9.51
C TYR A 236 -10.71 -8.83 -9.01
N ILE A 237 -11.37 -7.83 -9.61
CA ILE A 237 -11.23 -6.43 -9.21
C ILE A 237 -11.97 -6.19 -7.90
N ASN A 238 -11.23 -6.14 -6.79
CA ASN A 238 -11.80 -5.94 -5.47
C ASN A 238 -10.79 -5.43 -4.45
N GLY A 239 -11.30 -4.87 -3.35
CA GLY A 239 -10.46 -4.34 -2.27
C GLY A 239 -10.01 -5.37 -1.23
N HIS A 240 -10.53 -6.61 -1.22
CA HIS A 240 -10.29 -7.58 -0.15
C HIS A 240 -8.82 -7.98 -0.05
N LEU A 241 -8.16 -8.21 -1.19
CA LEU A 241 -6.78 -8.65 -1.19
C LEU A 241 -5.84 -7.55 -0.68
N LEU A 242 -6.07 -6.31 -1.12
CA LEU A 242 -5.32 -5.15 -0.62
C LEU A 242 -5.61 -4.91 0.86
N PHE A 243 -6.87 -5.00 1.28
CA PHE A 243 -7.28 -4.92 2.68
C PHE A 243 -6.51 -5.92 3.57
N GLY A 244 -6.44 -7.18 3.14
CA GLY A 244 -5.65 -8.22 3.81
C GLY A 244 -4.14 -7.91 3.81
N LEU A 245 -3.58 -7.51 2.67
CA LEU A 245 -2.17 -7.14 2.55
C LEU A 245 -1.79 -6.01 3.52
N LEU A 246 -2.59 -4.95 3.60
CA LEU A 246 -2.33 -3.82 4.49
C LEU A 246 -2.37 -4.25 5.96
N ALA A 247 -3.33 -5.08 6.34
CA ALA A 247 -3.42 -5.64 7.69
C ALA A 247 -2.19 -6.49 8.03
N VAL A 248 -1.75 -7.35 7.10
CA VAL A 248 -0.54 -8.17 7.28
C VAL A 248 0.70 -7.28 7.37
N ILE A 249 0.80 -6.19 6.59
CA ILE A 249 1.91 -5.22 6.69
C ILE A 249 1.97 -4.59 8.08
N VAL A 250 0.85 -4.12 8.62
CA VAL A 250 0.80 -3.49 9.95
C VAL A 250 1.20 -4.50 11.02
N ALA A 251 0.58 -5.69 11.04
CA ALA A 251 0.87 -6.74 12.01
C ALA A 251 2.32 -7.24 11.90
N GLY A 252 2.78 -7.49 10.67
CA GLY A 252 4.12 -7.96 10.36
C GLY A 252 5.20 -6.95 10.74
N ALA A 253 5.00 -5.67 10.41
CA ALA A 253 5.92 -4.60 10.80
C ALA A 253 5.99 -4.46 12.33
N ALA A 254 4.85 -4.48 13.02
CA ALA A 254 4.80 -4.43 14.48
C ALA A 254 5.54 -5.61 15.11
N TRP A 255 5.34 -6.83 14.58
CA TRP A 255 6.03 -8.03 15.04
C TRP A 255 7.55 -7.96 14.83
N LEU A 256 8.00 -7.55 13.64
CA LEU A 256 9.42 -7.40 13.33
C LEU A 256 10.09 -6.38 14.24
N VAL A 257 9.43 -5.24 14.47
CA VAL A 257 9.93 -4.18 15.36
C VAL A 257 9.95 -4.65 16.82
N ALA A 258 8.88 -5.29 17.30
CA ALA A 258 8.81 -5.80 18.68
C ALA A 258 9.88 -6.87 18.97
N ARG A 259 10.28 -7.64 17.95
CA ARG A 259 11.35 -8.64 18.05
C ARG A 259 12.76 -8.05 17.86
N ARG A 260 12.88 -6.76 17.54
CA ARG A 260 14.14 -6.13 17.13
C ARG A 260 14.82 -6.87 15.96
N ALA A 261 13.99 -7.39 15.05
CA ALA A 261 14.43 -8.15 13.88
C ALA A 261 14.82 -7.23 12.69
N VAL A 262 14.66 -5.92 12.86
CA VAL A 262 14.88 -4.90 11.85
C VAL A 262 15.51 -3.65 12.48
N ASP A 263 16.50 -3.08 11.79
CA ASP A 263 17.19 -1.87 12.28
C ASP A 263 16.44 -0.58 11.92
N ALA A 264 15.69 -0.59 10.81
CA ALA A 264 15.02 0.58 10.25
C ALA A 264 13.64 0.85 10.89
N VAL A 265 13.55 0.91 12.22
CA VAL A 265 12.28 1.07 12.97
C VAL A 265 11.43 2.21 12.42
N ALA A 266 12.03 3.38 12.20
CA ALA A 266 11.32 4.53 11.63
C ALA A 266 10.69 4.22 10.27
N GLY A 267 11.40 3.51 9.40
CA GLY A 267 10.87 3.14 8.08
C GLY A 267 9.72 2.14 8.13
N TRP A 268 9.81 1.16 9.02
CA TRP A 268 8.71 0.21 9.27
C TRP A 268 7.51 0.90 9.92
N SER A 269 7.75 1.88 10.79
CA SER A 269 6.72 2.73 11.40
C SER A 269 5.99 3.57 10.35
N THR A 270 6.73 4.20 9.42
CA THR A 270 6.15 4.96 8.31
C THR A 270 5.30 4.06 7.40
N LEU A 271 5.81 2.88 7.04
CA LEU A 271 5.06 1.94 6.20
C LEU A 271 3.75 1.48 6.88
N ALA A 272 3.81 1.14 8.17
CA ALA A 272 2.63 0.74 8.94
C ALA A 272 1.63 1.89 9.12
N GLY A 273 2.10 3.11 9.40
CA GLY A 273 1.25 4.30 9.50
C GLY A 273 0.54 4.62 8.19
N LEU A 274 1.27 4.60 7.07
CA LEU A 274 0.67 4.78 5.73
C LEU A 274 -0.32 3.66 5.40
N ALA A 275 0.00 2.41 5.74
CA ALA A 275 -0.91 1.29 5.54
C ALA A 275 -2.21 1.46 6.33
N LEU A 276 -2.14 1.90 7.60
CA LEU A 276 -3.33 2.19 8.41
C LEU A 276 -4.17 3.34 7.85
N ALA A 277 -3.54 4.39 7.32
CA ALA A 277 -4.24 5.51 6.70
C ALA A 277 -4.99 5.06 5.44
N VAL A 278 -4.31 4.33 4.56
CA VAL A 278 -4.90 3.81 3.31
C VAL A 278 -5.95 2.72 3.57
N LEU A 279 -5.81 1.96 4.66
CA LEU A 279 -6.79 0.94 5.03
C LEU A 279 -8.19 1.55 5.24
N GLN A 280 -8.29 2.77 5.78
CA GLN A 280 -9.56 3.47 6.04
C GLN A 280 -10.36 3.81 4.78
N VAL A 281 -9.68 3.93 3.64
CA VAL A 281 -10.27 4.23 2.32
C VAL A 281 -10.35 2.99 1.42
N THR A 282 -10.07 1.80 1.98
CA THR A 282 -10.17 0.52 1.25
C THR A 282 -11.53 -0.15 1.43
N ARG A 283 -12.07 -0.16 2.66
CA ARG A 283 -13.37 -0.73 3.00
C ARG A 283 -14.05 -0.03 4.18
N VAL A 284 -15.38 -0.11 4.26
CA VAL A 284 -16.16 0.42 5.39
C VAL A 284 -15.82 -0.25 6.73
N GLU A 285 -15.48 -1.55 6.72
CA GLU A 285 -15.14 -2.30 7.93
C GLU A 285 -13.70 -2.05 8.41
N ALA A 286 -12.95 -1.18 7.73
CA ALA A 286 -11.55 -0.90 8.03
C ALA A 286 -11.32 -0.43 9.46
N PHE A 287 -12.19 0.43 9.98
CA PHE A 287 -12.02 0.99 11.32
C PHE A 287 -11.95 -0.13 12.37
N VAL A 288 -12.82 -1.14 12.30
CA VAL A 288 -12.85 -2.29 13.23
C VAL A 288 -11.54 -3.06 13.18
N LEU A 289 -11.09 -3.42 11.98
CA LEU A 289 -9.84 -4.16 11.81
C LEU A 289 -8.65 -3.35 12.32
N THR A 290 -8.59 -2.05 12.01
CA THR A 290 -7.49 -1.20 12.47
C THR A 290 -7.46 -1.04 13.98
N THR A 291 -8.61 -0.93 14.64
CA THR A 291 -8.68 -0.93 16.11
C THR A 291 -8.13 -2.25 16.67
N ALA A 292 -8.55 -3.39 16.10
CA ALA A 292 -8.06 -4.71 16.52
C ALA A 292 -6.54 -4.87 16.33
N LEU A 293 -5.97 -4.28 15.26
CA LEU A 293 -4.53 -4.27 15.02
C LEU A 293 -3.78 -3.31 15.96
N LEU A 294 -4.37 -2.16 16.30
CA LEU A 294 -3.74 -1.14 17.13
C LEU A 294 -3.66 -1.52 18.61
N VAL A 295 -4.67 -2.18 19.17
CA VAL A 295 -4.69 -2.58 20.59
C VAL A 295 -3.41 -3.33 21.00
N PRO A 296 -2.98 -4.42 20.33
CA PRO A 296 -1.75 -5.11 20.70
C PRO A 296 -0.48 -4.27 20.45
N ILE A 297 -0.50 -3.35 19.48
CA ILE A 297 0.63 -2.45 19.20
C ILE A 297 0.81 -1.45 20.34
N LEU A 298 -0.28 -0.80 20.76
CA LEU A 298 -0.28 0.25 21.77
C LEU A 298 -0.01 -0.30 23.18
N THR A 299 -0.55 -1.49 23.49
CA THR A 299 -0.38 -2.12 24.81
C THR A 299 0.96 -2.83 24.98
N SER A 300 1.63 -3.21 23.89
CA SER A 300 2.93 -3.90 23.97
C SER A 300 4.05 -2.97 24.45
N GLN A 301 4.76 -3.39 25.49
CA GLN A 301 5.99 -2.71 25.95
C GLN A 301 7.18 -2.94 25.03
N ARG A 302 7.10 -3.94 24.13
CA ARG A 302 8.19 -4.26 23.19
C ARG A 302 8.18 -3.37 21.94
N VAL A 303 7.06 -2.70 21.68
CA VAL A 303 6.92 -1.79 20.54
C VAL A 303 7.41 -0.40 20.96
N PRO A 304 8.36 0.21 20.22
CA PRO A 304 8.90 1.52 20.54
C PRO A 304 7.87 2.63 20.30
N LEU A 305 8.00 3.72 21.06
CA LEU A 305 7.10 4.87 21.03
C LEU A 305 6.91 5.44 19.62
N VAL A 306 8.00 5.57 18.85
CA VAL A 306 7.95 6.08 17.46
C VAL A 306 7.03 5.24 16.58
N PHE A 307 7.02 3.91 16.77
CA PHE A 307 6.15 3.03 16.00
C PHE A 307 4.68 3.22 16.44
N LYS A 308 4.43 3.24 17.75
CA LYS A 308 3.08 3.50 18.31
C LYS A 308 2.52 4.82 17.79
N ALA A 309 3.29 5.90 17.90
CA ALA A 309 2.91 7.23 17.46
C ALA A 309 2.63 7.26 15.95
N ALA A 310 3.50 6.67 15.11
CA ALA A 310 3.29 6.63 13.67
C ALA A 310 2.03 5.84 13.28
N THR A 311 1.78 4.70 13.92
CA THR A 311 0.57 3.90 13.66
C THR A 311 -0.71 4.60 14.14
N LEU A 312 -0.67 5.22 15.32
CA LEU A 312 -1.81 5.95 15.87
C LEU A 312 -2.13 7.19 15.04
N ALA A 313 -1.11 7.95 14.63
CA ALA A 313 -1.26 9.10 13.74
C ALA A 313 -1.77 8.68 12.36
N GLY A 314 -1.22 7.62 11.77
CA GLY A 314 -1.69 7.09 10.49
C GLY A 314 -3.16 6.69 10.51
N TYR A 315 -3.57 5.98 11.58
CA TYR A 315 -4.99 5.66 11.82
C TYR A 315 -5.84 6.91 11.99
N GLY A 316 -5.49 7.80 12.93
CA GLY A 316 -6.27 8.99 13.24
C GLY A 316 -6.42 9.91 12.04
N VAL A 317 -5.33 10.21 11.33
CA VAL A 317 -5.36 11.04 10.11
C VAL A 317 -6.20 10.38 9.02
N GLY A 318 -6.00 9.09 8.74
CA GLY A 318 -6.77 8.39 7.70
C GLY A 318 -8.27 8.40 8.00
N VAL A 319 -8.64 8.13 9.25
CA VAL A 319 -10.05 8.13 9.69
C VAL A 319 -10.65 9.53 9.59
N VAL A 320 -9.98 10.55 10.13
CA VAL A 320 -10.49 11.92 10.16
C VAL A 320 -10.62 12.49 8.75
N VAL A 321 -9.61 12.31 7.90
CA VAL A 321 -9.63 12.80 6.51
C VAL A 321 -10.77 12.17 5.73
N TRP A 322 -10.91 10.84 5.77
CA TRP A 322 -11.93 10.15 4.98
C TRP A 322 -13.35 10.35 5.51
N HIS A 323 -13.57 10.10 6.80
CA HIS A 323 -14.90 10.21 7.37
C HIS A 323 -15.34 11.67 7.52
N GLY A 324 -14.40 12.60 7.74
CA GLY A 324 -14.68 14.04 7.71
C GLY A 324 -15.13 14.49 6.33
N TYR A 325 -14.51 13.98 5.26
CA TYR A 325 -14.97 14.21 3.89
C TYR A 325 -16.39 13.70 3.66
N LEU A 326 -16.68 12.46 4.06
CA LEU A 326 -18.03 11.88 3.93
C LEU A 326 -19.10 12.69 4.71
N VAL A 327 -18.76 13.18 5.90
CA VAL A 327 -19.64 14.09 6.67
C VAL A 327 -19.82 15.41 5.94
N GLY A 328 -18.75 15.97 5.35
CA GLY A 328 -18.82 17.18 4.53
C GLY A 328 -19.74 17.04 3.31
N LEU A 329 -19.85 15.83 2.75
CA LEU A 329 -20.81 15.48 1.71
C LEU A 329 -22.24 15.19 2.23
N GLY A 330 -22.48 15.32 3.53
CA GLY A 330 -23.80 15.15 4.16
C GLY A 330 -24.09 13.74 4.68
N ILE A 331 -23.13 12.80 4.68
CA ILE A 331 -23.34 11.46 5.23
C ILE A 331 -23.13 11.50 6.75
N THR A 332 -24.22 11.44 7.51
CA THR A 332 -24.22 11.59 8.98
C THR A 332 -24.56 10.31 9.75
N SER A 333 -24.61 9.16 9.07
CA SER A 333 -24.87 7.86 9.71
C SER A 333 -23.83 7.53 10.79
N LEU A 334 -24.22 6.69 11.76
CA LEU A 334 -23.33 6.25 12.85
C LEU A 334 -22.08 5.51 12.33
N GLU A 335 -22.22 4.83 11.19
CA GLU A 335 -21.12 4.16 10.48
C GLU A 335 -20.06 5.13 9.97
N VAL A 336 -20.37 6.43 9.86
CA VAL A 336 -19.43 7.47 9.44
C VAL A 336 -18.98 8.34 10.62
N THR A 337 -19.93 8.82 11.43
CA THR A 337 -19.65 9.73 12.55
C THR A 337 -18.98 9.02 13.74
N GLY A 338 -19.29 7.75 13.98
CA GLY A 338 -18.67 6.92 15.01
C GLY A 338 -17.16 6.77 14.79
N PRO A 339 -16.71 6.23 13.64
CA PRO A 339 -15.28 6.18 13.31
C PRO A 339 -14.61 7.55 13.38
N LEU A 340 -15.24 8.61 12.86
CA LEU A 340 -14.69 9.96 12.92
C LEU A 340 -14.31 10.39 14.35
N GLY A 341 -15.21 10.18 15.31
CA GLY A 341 -14.95 10.47 16.73
C GLY A 341 -13.77 9.66 17.30
N ILE A 342 -13.68 8.38 16.95
CA ILE A 342 -12.56 7.51 17.38
C ILE A 342 -11.24 8.00 16.75
N GLY A 343 -11.25 8.39 15.47
CA GLY A 343 -10.09 8.95 14.79
C GLY A 343 -9.59 10.25 15.42
N MET A 344 -10.51 11.16 15.78
CA MET A 344 -10.18 12.38 16.53
C MET A 344 -9.59 12.05 17.90
N GLY A 345 -10.20 11.11 18.64
CA GLY A 345 -9.69 10.64 19.92
C GLY A 345 -8.27 10.07 19.82
N ALA A 346 -7.97 9.30 18.76
CA ALA A 346 -6.62 8.79 18.50
C ALA A 346 -5.59 9.91 18.29
N LEU A 347 -5.95 10.99 17.59
CA LEU A 347 -5.06 12.14 17.40
C LEU A 347 -4.87 12.94 18.69
N ILE A 348 -5.92 13.13 19.47
CA ILE A 348 -5.87 13.81 20.78
C ILE A 348 -5.04 13.00 21.80
N ALA A 349 -5.08 11.67 21.72
CA ALA A 349 -4.30 10.79 22.60
C ALA A 349 -2.81 10.70 22.22
N LEU A 350 -2.41 11.17 21.03
CA LEU A 350 -1.03 11.06 20.54
C LEU A 350 0.02 11.69 21.49
N PRO A 351 -0.21 12.85 22.14
CA PRO A 351 0.71 13.43 23.13
C PRO A 351 0.78 12.65 24.45
N MET A 352 -0.10 11.67 24.67
CA MET A 352 -0.16 10.87 25.91
C MET A 352 0.64 9.56 25.83
N LEU A 353 1.24 9.24 24.68
CA LEU A 353 2.05 8.04 24.46
C LEU A 353 3.47 8.17 25.04
#